data_AF-A0A537F6I6-F1
#
_entry.id   AF-A0A537F6I6-F1
#
_cell.length_a   1.000
_cell.length_b   1.000
_cell.length_c   1.000
_cell.angle_alpha   90.00
_cell.angle_beta   90.00
_cell.angle_gamma   90.00
#
_symmetry.space_group_name_H-M   'P 1'
#
loop_
_entity.id
_entity.type
_entity.pdbx_description
1 polymer ?
#
loop_
_entity_poly.entity_id
_entity_poly.type
_entity_poly.pdbx_seq_one_letter_code
_entity_poly.pdbx_strand_id
1 'polypeptide(L)'
;MSSSNRSRRVKSKTFTFHLEIDTIERLTKEAEQQGLSVNVIANRALRKYVEWDVVSERFRVASTFSSLLVKLMMWVPEEHVRELGKSQWLHEWRTVATSYYREHGIVPRIRVLELFGRYGRMFHFEQATTGSTRMLTLLHGMGRKWSLFYEGMLETMIRESFEGEVKGFSLTSTDNQVVAEISMDSLKNLQPPGDERFERARVPLSRRERQAYKSSDSSPIARMIRKRPKGIELSNIS
;
A
#
# COMPACT_ATOMS: atom_id res chain seq x y z
N MET A 1 22.74 35.22 -2.41
CA MET A 1 21.52 35.26 -1.59
C MET A 1 21.06 33.83 -1.37
N SER A 2 21.01 33.38 -0.11
CA SER A 2 20.80 31.99 0.30
C SER A 2 19.30 31.67 0.43
N SER A 3 18.76 30.83 -0.45
CA SER A 3 17.40 30.29 -0.37
C SER A 3 17.39 29.04 0.52
N SER A 4 16.87 29.19 1.74
CA SER A 4 16.75 28.10 2.72
C SER A 4 15.70 27.07 2.29
N ASN A 5 16.12 25.82 2.13
CA ASN A 5 15.23 24.66 2.06
C ASN A 5 14.68 24.37 3.47
N ARG A 6 13.58 25.04 3.87
CA ARG A 6 12.90 24.73 5.14
C ARG A 6 12.14 23.41 5.00
N SER A 7 12.79 22.32 5.39
CA SER A 7 12.13 21.08 5.81
C SER A 7 11.03 21.43 6.82
N ARG A 8 9.76 21.32 6.45
CA ARG A 8 8.61 21.49 7.36
C ARG A 8 8.78 20.54 8.56
N ARG A 9 9.03 21.10 9.75
CA ARG A 9 9.02 20.35 11.01
C ARG A 9 7.59 19.88 11.29
N VAL A 10 7.39 18.57 11.34
CA VAL A 10 6.14 17.95 11.82
C VAL A 10 5.93 18.43 13.26
N LYS A 11 4.74 18.95 13.58
CA LYS A 11 4.42 19.36 14.94
C LYS A 11 4.39 18.10 15.82
N SER A 12 5.27 18.04 16.82
CA SER A 12 5.35 16.95 17.79
C SER A 12 5.10 17.47 19.20
N LYS A 13 4.42 16.68 20.03
CA LYS A 13 4.26 16.93 21.46
C LYS A 13 4.96 15.83 22.25
N THR A 14 5.78 16.23 23.22
CA THR A 14 6.40 15.29 24.16
C THR A 14 5.40 14.92 25.26
N PHE A 15 5.33 13.64 25.59
CA PHE A 15 4.65 13.12 26.78
C PHE A 15 5.57 12.07 27.43
N THR A 16 5.29 11.71 28.68
CA THR A 16 6.04 10.68 29.42
C THR A 16 5.11 9.52 29.77
N PHE A 17 5.61 8.28 29.67
CA PHE A 17 4.91 7.07 30.09
C PHE A 17 5.76 6.27 31.07
N HIS A 18 5.08 5.55 31.97
CA HIS A 18 5.71 4.53 32.79
C HIS A 18 5.51 3.17 32.11
N LEU A 19 6.58 2.40 31.99
CA LEU A 19 6.58 1.06 31.41
C LEU A 19 7.19 0.11 32.44
N GLU A 20 6.71 -1.14 32.44
CA GLU A 20 7.37 -2.20 33.20
C GLU A 20 8.82 -2.39 32.70
N ILE A 21 9.71 -2.74 33.63
CA ILE A 21 11.15 -2.86 33.34
C ILE A 21 11.41 -3.89 32.23
N ASP A 22 10.75 -5.05 32.29
CA ASP A 22 10.85 -6.09 31.28
C ASP A 22 10.42 -5.61 29.89
N THR A 23 9.45 -4.70 29.82
CA THR A 23 8.97 -4.15 28.54
C THR A 23 10.00 -3.21 27.93
N ILE A 24 10.59 -2.30 28.72
CA ILE A 24 11.60 -1.37 28.19
C ILE A 24 12.91 -2.08 27.82
N GLU A 25 13.30 -3.12 28.55
CA GLU A 25 14.47 -3.94 28.22
C GLU A 25 14.29 -4.66 26.89
N ARG A 26 13.15 -5.32 26.68
CA ARG A 26 12.82 -5.98 25.40
C ARG A 26 12.78 -4.98 24.25
N LEU A 27 12.17 -3.81 24.46
CA LEU A 27 12.11 -2.76 23.44
C LEU A 27 13.49 -2.20 23.09
N THR A 28 14.38 -2.08 24.07
CA THR A 28 15.77 -1.64 23.89
C THR A 28 16.56 -2.64 23.06
N LYS A 29 16.46 -3.93 23.39
CA LYS A 29 17.09 -5.01 22.62
C LYS A 29 16.63 -5.03 21.16
N GLU A 30 15.33 -4.88 20.91
CA GLU A 30 14.79 -4.78 19.55
C GLU A 30 15.31 -3.54 18.81
N ALA A 31 15.44 -2.41 19.51
CA ALA A 31 15.97 -1.17 18.95
C ALA A 31 17.44 -1.33 18.52
N GLU A 32 18.27 -1.92 19.38
CA GLU A 32 19.67 -2.24 19.09
C GLU A 32 19.81 -3.18 17.89
N GLN A 33 19.05 -4.27 17.85
CA GLN A 33 19.07 -5.23 16.75
C GLN A 33 18.71 -4.60 15.40
N GLN A 34 17.82 -3.60 15.40
CA GLN A 34 17.39 -2.90 14.20
C GLN A 34 18.26 -1.66 13.88
N GLY A 35 19.21 -1.28 14.74
CA GLY A 35 19.97 -0.04 14.61
C GLY A 35 19.11 1.21 14.72
N LEU A 36 18.04 1.15 15.52
CA LEU A 36 17.07 2.23 15.73
C LEU A 36 17.08 2.68 17.19
N SER A 37 16.49 3.85 17.48
CA SER A 37 16.23 4.24 18.86
C SER A 37 14.91 3.65 19.35
N VAL A 38 14.80 3.45 20.67
CA VAL A 38 13.56 3.06 21.35
C VAL A 38 12.40 3.99 20.96
N ASN A 39 12.65 5.29 20.88
CA ASN A 39 11.65 6.27 20.47
C ASN A 39 11.13 6.04 19.04
N VAL A 40 11.99 5.60 18.10
CA VAL A 40 11.55 5.27 16.74
C VAL A 40 10.62 4.06 16.74
N ILE A 41 10.95 3.01 17.49
CA ILE A 41 10.08 1.82 17.59
C ILE A 41 8.77 2.17 18.28
N ALA A 42 8.82 2.89 19.41
CA ALA A 42 7.63 3.31 20.15
C ALA A 42 6.69 4.15 19.27
N ASN A 43 7.20 5.14 18.54
CA ASN A 43 6.38 5.94 17.62
C ASN A 43 5.77 5.10 16.49
N ARG A 44 6.50 4.12 15.95
CA ARG A 44 5.95 3.19 14.94
C ARG A 44 4.84 2.32 15.52
N ALA A 45 5.02 1.78 16.72
CA ALA A 45 4.03 0.95 17.40
C ALA A 45 2.75 1.75 17.72
N LEU A 46 2.89 2.93 18.32
CA LEU A 46 1.76 3.80 18.64
C LEU A 46 1.01 4.24 17.38
N ARG A 47 1.73 4.54 16.29
CA ARG A 47 1.11 4.86 15.00
C ARG A 47 0.36 3.67 14.42
N LYS A 48 0.98 2.48 14.42
CA LYS A 48 0.31 1.24 13.98
C LYS A 48 -0.94 0.97 14.81
N TYR A 49 -0.91 1.23 16.12
CA TYR A 49 -2.06 1.02 16.98
C TYR A 49 -3.27 1.86 16.54
N VAL A 50 -3.06 3.17 16.35
CA VAL A 50 -4.15 4.09 15.98
C VAL A 50 -4.57 3.96 14.50
N GLU A 51 -3.66 3.63 13.61
CA GLU A 51 -3.95 3.50 12.17
C GLU A 51 -4.49 2.13 11.80
N TRP A 52 -4.00 1.06 12.43
CA TRP A 52 -4.30 -0.32 12.04
C TRP A 52 -4.92 -1.15 13.14
N ASP A 53 -4.34 -1.23 14.34
CA ASP A 53 -4.80 -2.24 15.32
C ASP A 53 -6.28 -1.97 15.71
N VAL A 54 -6.65 -0.71 15.96
CA VAL A 54 -8.04 -0.29 16.19
C VAL A 54 -8.97 -0.63 15.01
N VAL A 55 -8.49 -0.48 13.77
CA VAL A 55 -9.27 -0.79 12.56
C VAL A 55 -9.43 -2.30 12.41
N SER A 56 -8.35 -3.04 12.53
CA SER A 56 -8.32 -4.50 12.39
C SER A 56 -9.20 -5.18 13.43
N GLU A 57 -9.24 -4.68 14.67
CA GLU A 57 -10.11 -5.18 15.71
C GLU A 57 -11.58 -4.88 15.40
N ARG A 58 -11.90 -3.63 15.04
CA ARG A 58 -13.26 -3.21 14.69
C ARG A 58 -13.85 -4.00 13.53
N PHE A 59 -13.05 -4.29 12.51
CA PHE A 59 -13.49 -5.01 11.31
C PHE A 59 -13.09 -6.50 11.31
N ARG A 60 -12.66 -7.03 12.47
CA ARG A 60 -12.30 -8.45 12.66
C ARG A 60 -11.30 -8.98 11.62
N VAL A 61 -10.35 -8.14 11.21
CA VAL A 61 -9.30 -8.52 10.26
C VAL A 61 -8.32 -9.45 10.95
N ALA A 62 -8.33 -10.72 10.55
CA ALA A 62 -7.42 -11.73 11.09
C ALA A 62 -6.10 -11.78 10.30
N SER A 63 -4.99 -11.92 11.03
CA SER A 63 -3.68 -12.23 10.44
C SER A 63 -3.39 -13.73 10.55
N THR A 64 -2.74 -14.30 9.54
CA THR A 64 -2.30 -15.70 9.55
C THR A 64 -1.03 -15.88 8.73
N PHE A 65 -0.46 -17.09 8.72
CA PHE A 65 0.70 -17.41 7.89
C PHE A 65 0.32 -17.46 6.42
N SER A 66 1.07 -16.76 5.56
CA SER A 66 0.85 -16.75 4.11
C SER A 66 0.88 -18.15 3.49
N SER A 67 1.67 -19.07 4.07
CA SER A 67 1.72 -20.47 3.63
C SER A 67 0.40 -21.21 3.84
N LEU A 68 -0.35 -20.89 4.90
CA LEU A 68 -1.69 -21.44 5.12
C LEU A 68 -2.67 -20.86 4.10
N LEU A 69 -2.63 -19.55 3.86
CA LEU A 69 -3.48 -18.89 2.86
C LEU A 69 -3.28 -19.47 1.45
N VAL A 70 -2.03 -19.71 1.04
CA VAL A 70 -1.70 -20.36 -0.23
C VAL A 70 -2.29 -21.77 -0.28
N LYS A 71 -2.10 -22.58 0.77
CA LYS A 71 -2.65 -23.95 0.83
C LYS A 71 -4.18 -23.97 0.77
N LEU A 72 -4.85 -23.07 1.48
CA LEU A 72 -6.31 -22.96 1.45
C LEU A 72 -6.81 -22.59 0.05
N MET A 73 -6.15 -21.65 -0.62
CA MET A 73 -6.50 -21.23 -1.98
C MET A 73 -6.35 -22.36 -3.01
N MET A 74 -5.53 -23.39 -2.76
CA MET A 74 -5.43 -24.54 -3.66
C MET A 74 -6.75 -25.31 -3.79
N TRP A 75 -7.57 -25.33 -2.74
CA TRP A 75 -8.87 -26.01 -2.72
C TRP A 75 -10.00 -25.24 -3.40
N VAL A 76 -9.79 -23.96 -3.73
CA VAL A 76 -10.78 -23.16 -4.46
C VAL A 76 -10.63 -23.41 -5.96
N PRO A 77 -11.67 -23.90 -6.67
CA PRO A 77 -11.62 -24.04 -8.13
C PRO A 77 -11.30 -22.70 -8.80
N GLU A 78 -10.45 -22.72 -9.83
CA GLU A 78 -9.87 -21.50 -10.41
C GLU A 78 -10.95 -20.51 -10.91
N GLU A 79 -12.02 -21.04 -11.48
CA GLU A 79 -13.19 -20.32 -11.95
C GLU A 79 -13.91 -19.52 -10.84
N HIS A 80 -13.80 -19.95 -9.58
CA HIS A 80 -14.42 -19.28 -8.44
C HIS A 80 -13.49 -18.27 -7.75
N VAL A 81 -12.18 -18.33 -8.03
CA VAL A 81 -11.20 -17.49 -7.32
C VAL A 81 -11.42 -16.00 -7.60
N ARG A 82 -11.77 -15.64 -8.84
CA ARG A 82 -12.07 -14.24 -9.17
C ARG A 82 -13.32 -13.74 -8.45
N GLU A 83 -14.38 -14.55 -8.40
CA GLU A 83 -15.61 -14.21 -7.66
C GLU A 83 -15.37 -14.06 -6.17
N LEU A 84 -14.51 -14.89 -5.58
CA LEU A 84 -14.08 -14.75 -4.19
C LEU A 84 -13.41 -13.38 -3.95
N GLY A 85 -12.58 -12.91 -4.89
CA GLY A 85 -11.98 -11.58 -4.86
C GLY A 85 -13.01 -10.44 -4.92
N LYS A 86 -14.00 -10.57 -5.83
CA LYS A 86 -15.10 -9.60 -5.94
C LYS A 86 -15.90 -9.52 -4.63
N SER A 87 -16.24 -10.68 -4.07
CA SER A 87 -16.95 -10.82 -2.80
C SER A 87 -16.18 -10.17 -1.64
N GLN A 88 -14.86 -10.41 -1.55
CA GLN A 88 -14.01 -9.78 -0.53
C GLN A 88 -14.09 -8.25 -0.58
N TRP A 89 -14.08 -7.66 -1.78
CA TRP A 89 -14.27 -6.21 -1.91
C TRP A 89 -15.64 -5.77 -1.41
N LEU A 90 -16.69 -6.40 -1.93
CA LEU A 90 -18.09 -6.01 -1.69
C LEU A 90 -18.50 -6.03 -0.23
N HIS A 91 -18.03 -7.04 0.52
CA HIS A 91 -18.47 -7.30 1.89
C HIS A 91 -17.49 -6.75 2.93
N GLU A 92 -16.19 -6.90 2.71
CA GLU A 92 -15.18 -6.60 3.73
C GLU A 92 -14.48 -5.27 3.47
N TRP A 93 -13.77 -5.13 2.35
CA TRP A 93 -12.85 -3.99 2.14
C TRP A 93 -13.59 -2.68 1.85
N ARG A 94 -14.73 -2.75 1.15
CA ARG A 94 -15.61 -1.60 0.95
C ARG A 94 -16.08 -1.03 2.29
N THR A 95 -16.45 -1.89 3.23
CA THR A 95 -16.95 -1.47 4.55
C THR A 95 -15.86 -0.71 5.32
N VAL A 96 -14.62 -1.18 5.25
CA VAL A 96 -13.46 -0.43 5.78
C VAL A 96 -13.30 0.90 5.06
N ALA A 97 -13.35 0.91 3.72
CA ALA A 97 -13.18 2.12 2.92
C ALA A 97 -14.18 3.22 3.27
N THR A 98 -15.47 2.88 3.31
CA THR A 98 -16.54 3.85 3.54
C THR A 98 -16.64 4.26 5.01
N SER A 99 -16.48 3.32 5.94
CA SER A 99 -16.69 3.59 7.37
C SER A 99 -15.49 4.24 8.06
N TYR A 100 -14.27 3.91 7.63
CA TYR A 100 -13.05 4.45 8.23
C TYR A 100 -12.70 5.82 7.65
N TYR A 101 -12.68 5.95 6.31
CA TYR A 101 -12.33 7.21 5.66
C TYR A 101 -13.50 8.20 5.55
N ARG A 102 -14.75 7.75 5.73
CA ARG A 102 -15.96 8.58 5.65
C ARG A 102 -16.07 9.41 4.37
N GLU A 103 -15.44 8.93 3.31
CA GLU A 103 -15.37 9.57 2.00
C GLU A 103 -15.75 8.54 0.94
N HIS A 104 -16.30 9.01 -0.17
CA HIS A 104 -16.68 8.17 -1.31
C HIS A 104 -15.76 8.46 -2.51
N GLY A 105 -15.76 7.55 -3.49
CA GLY A 105 -14.94 7.66 -4.70
C GLY A 105 -13.68 6.79 -4.67
N ILE A 106 -12.85 6.92 -5.69
CA ILE A 106 -11.68 6.05 -5.91
C ILE A 106 -10.52 6.32 -4.94
N VAL A 107 -10.33 7.56 -4.50
CA VAL A 107 -9.20 7.93 -3.61
C VAL A 107 -9.26 7.22 -2.24
N PRO A 108 -10.38 7.25 -1.50
CA PRO A 108 -10.51 6.49 -0.24
C PRO A 108 -10.28 4.98 -0.40
N ARG A 109 -10.66 4.42 -1.55
CA ARG A 109 -10.50 2.99 -1.85
C ARG A 109 -9.03 2.63 -2.06
N ILE A 110 -8.29 3.48 -2.77
CA ILE A 110 -6.83 3.34 -2.88
C ILE A 110 -6.16 3.42 -1.50
N ARG A 111 -6.63 4.31 -0.60
CA ARG A 111 -6.11 4.37 0.78
C ARG A 111 -6.37 3.10 1.59
N VAL A 112 -7.43 2.34 1.30
CA VAL A 112 -7.60 1.01 1.91
C VAL A 112 -6.52 0.03 1.42
N LEU A 113 -6.17 0.06 0.14
CA LEU A 113 -5.07 -0.77 -0.37
C LEU A 113 -3.75 -0.40 0.31
N GLU A 114 -3.48 0.89 0.55
CA GLU A 114 -2.31 1.35 1.30
C GLU A 114 -2.31 0.85 2.74
N LEU A 115 -3.46 0.92 3.41
CA LEU A 115 -3.63 0.45 4.79
C LEU A 115 -3.34 -1.06 4.91
N PHE A 116 -3.98 -1.88 4.07
CA PHE A 116 -3.81 -3.33 4.07
C PHE A 116 -2.42 -3.76 3.58
N GLY A 117 -1.85 -3.06 2.60
CA GLY A 117 -0.50 -3.35 2.12
C GLY A 117 0.56 -3.03 3.17
N ARG A 118 0.42 -1.92 3.89
CA ARG A 118 1.38 -1.49 4.90
C ARG A 118 1.35 -2.33 6.17
N TYR A 119 0.15 -2.53 6.72
CA TYR A 119 0.01 -3.14 8.04
C TYR A 119 -0.52 -4.57 7.99
N GLY A 120 -1.44 -4.86 7.06
CA GLY A 120 -2.00 -6.20 6.87
C GLY A 120 -1.02 -7.19 6.24
N ARG A 121 0.04 -6.71 5.56
CA ARG A 121 1.09 -7.54 4.93
C ARG A 121 0.57 -8.60 3.96
N MET A 122 -0.58 -8.34 3.35
CA MET A 122 -1.19 -9.22 2.34
C MET A 122 -0.50 -9.07 0.97
N PHE A 123 0.05 -7.88 0.71
CA PHE A 123 0.87 -7.54 -0.44
C PHE A 123 1.72 -6.31 -0.11
N HIS A 124 2.80 -6.12 -0.87
CA HIS A 124 3.45 -4.82 -0.96
C HIS A 124 2.70 -3.96 -1.99
N PHE A 125 2.31 -2.76 -1.55
CA PHE A 125 1.54 -1.83 -2.37
C PHE A 125 2.44 -0.73 -2.93
N GLU A 126 2.45 -0.58 -4.25
CA GLU A 126 3.09 0.54 -4.94
C GLU A 126 2.08 1.28 -5.79
N GLN A 127 2.27 2.59 -5.93
CA GLN A 127 1.50 3.40 -6.87
C GLN A 127 2.39 4.42 -7.56
N ALA A 128 2.02 4.74 -8.79
CA ALA A 128 2.65 5.78 -9.59
C ALA A 128 1.57 6.56 -10.34
N THR A 129 1.81 7.85 -10.57
CA THR A 129 0.92 8.69 -11.36
C THR A 129 1.71 9.31 -12.51
N THR A 130 1.16 9.33 -13.71
CA THR A 130 1.73 10.00 -14.89
C THR A 130 0.61 10.63 -15.70
N GLY A 131 0.59 11.97 -15.74
CA GLY A 131 -0.51 12.71 -16.33
C GLY A 131 -1.84 12.34 -15.65
N SER A 132 -2.80 11.88 -16.44
CA SER A 132 -4.10 11.42 -15.97
C SER A 132 -4.18 9.92 -15.68
N THR A 133 -3.06 9.21 -15.75
CA THR A 133 -3.02 7.77 -15.50
C THR A 133 -2.42 7.48 -14.15
N ARG A 134 -3.11 6.67 -13.34
CA ARG A 134 -2.64 6.16 -12.06
C ARG A 134 -2.44 4.65 -12.17
N MET A 135 -1.26 4.20 -11.80
CA MET A 135 -0.93 2.80 -11.71
C MET A 135 -0.92 2.35 -10.26
N LEU A 136 -1.61 1.26 -9.97
CA LEU A 136 -1.63 0.57 -8.68
C LEU A 136 -0.99 -0.80 -8.86
N THR A 137 -0.14 -1.21 -7.94
CA THR A 137 0.59 -2.48 -8.02
C THR A 137 0.51 -3.21 -6.69
N LEU A 138 -0.01 -4.43 -6.73
CA LEU A 138 -0.13 -5.33 -5.59
C LEU A 138 0.85 -6.48 -5.81
N LEU A 139 2.00 -6.44 -5.14
CA LEU A 139 3.00 -7.51 -5.15
C LEU A 139 2.74 -8.44 -3.96
N HIS A 140 2.19 -9.63 -4.21
CA HIS A 140 1.75 -10.54 -3.14
C HIS A 140 2.62 -11.80 -3.00
N GLY A 141 3.23 -12.32 -4.08
CA GLY A 141 4.13 -13.48 -3.98
C GLY A 141 3.44 -14.81 -3.60
N MET A 142 2.14 -14.94 -3.85
CA MET A 142 1.30 -16.07 -3.40
C MET A 142 0.79 -16.98 -4.53
N GLY A 143 1.27 -16.81 -5.77
CA GLY A 143 0.89 -17.65 -6.90
C GLY A 143 -0.40 -17.24 -7.64
N ARG A 144 -0.61 -17.83 -8.82
CA ARG A 144 -1.59 -17.40 -9.83
C ARG A 144 -3.01 -17.22 -9.30
N LYS A 145 -3.50 -18.13 -8.45
CA LYS A 145 -4.84 -18.01 -7.86
C LYS A 145 -4.99 -16.73 -7.05
N TRP A 146 -3.98 -16.34 -6.26
CA TRP A 146 -4.02 -15.07 -5.55
C TRP A 146 -4.01 -13.86 -6.49
N SER A 147 -3.35 -13.95 -7.64
CA SER A 147 -3.45 -12.90 -8.66
C SER A 147 -4.86 -12.78 -9.24
N LEU A 148 -5.54 -13.90 -9.52
CA LEU A 148 -6.94 -13.90 -9.97
C LEU A 148 -7.89 -13.31 -8.90
N PHE A 149 -7.63 -13.61 -7.62
CA PHE A 149 -8.36 -13.04 -6.50
C PHE A 149 -8.19 -11.52 -6.45
N TYR A 150 -6.95 -11.02 -6.52
CA TYR A 150 -6.69 -9.58 -6.49
C TYR A 150 -7.19 -8.87 -7.76
N GLU A 151 -7.18 -9.52 -8.92
CA GLU A 151 -7.84 -9.00 -10.12
C GLU A 151 -9.34 -8.78 -9.91
N GLY A 152 -10.05 -9.79 -9.40
CA GLY A 152 -11.49 -9.67 -9.11
C GLY A 152 -11.78 -8.56 -8.10
N MET A 153 -10.97 -8.46 -7.04
CA MET A 153 -11.10 -7.40 -6.05
C MET A 153 -10.87 -6.01 -6.67
N LEU A 154 -9.77 -5.81 -7.39
CA LEU A 154 -9.43 -4.52 -8.01
C LEU A 154 -10.45 -4.13 -9.09
N GLU A 155 -10.90 -5.09 -9.90
CA GLU A 155 -11.90 -4.86 -10.92
C GLU A 155 -13.19 -4.31 -10.30
N THR A 156 -13.74 -4.99 -9.29
CA THR A 156 -14.96 -4.56 -8.62
C THR A 156 -14.75 -3.23 -7.89
N MET A 157 -13.62 -3.06 -7.20
CA MET A 157 -13.26 -1.80 -6.55
C MET A 157 -13.28 -0.61 -7.52
N ILE A 158 -12.69 -0.77 -8.71
CA ILE A 158 -12.57 0.30 -9.69
C ILE A 158 -13.93 0.57 -10.35
N ARG A 159 -14.66 -0.48 -10.77
CA ARG A 159 -15.97 -0.36 -11.43
C ARG A 159 -17.03 0.33 -10.58
N GLU A 160 -16.97 0.18 -9.26
CA GLU A 160 -17.89 0.86 -8.35
C GLU A 160 -17.61 2.36 -8.21
N SER A 161 -16.53 2.87 -8.80
CA SER A 161 -16.16 4.29 -8.66
C SER A 161 -17.15 5.10 -9.45
N PHE A 162 -17.48 6.31 -8.97
CA PHE A 162 -18.52 7.10 -9.61
C PHE A 162 -18.20 7.39 -11.08
N GLU A 163 -19.25 7.42 -11.90
CA GLU A 163 -19.17 7.92 -13.27
C GLU A 163 -18.51 9.31 -13.28
N GLY A 164 -17.46 9.46 -14.08
CA GLY A 164 -16.66 10.69 -14.17
C GLY A 164 -15.37 10.71 -13.34
N GLU A 165 -15.14 9.77 -12.41
CA GLU A 165 -13.83 9.66 -11.72
C GLU A 165 -12.82 8.85 -12.51
N VAL A 166 -13.30 7.72 -13.05
CA VAL A 166 -12.52 6.76 -13.82
C VAL A 166 -13.04 6.78 -15.25
N LYS A 167 -12.20 7.19 -16.20
CA LYS A 167 -12.53 7.19 -17.64
C LYS A 167 -12.33 5.82 -18.28
N GLY A 168 -11.46 5.00 -17.69
CA GLY A 168 -11.18 3.64 -18.13
C GLY A 168 -10.11 3.00 -17.26
N PHE A 169 -10.00 1.68 -17.31
CA PHE A 169 -8.93 0.97 -16.63
C PHE A 169 -8.56 -0.31 -17.38
N SER A 170 -7.34 -0.80 -17.13
CA SER A 170 -6.90 -2.12 -17.54
C SER A 170 -6.25 -2.83 -16.35
N LEU A 171 -6.35 -4.16 -16.35
CA LEU A 171 -5.71 -5.02 -15.37
C LEU A 171 -4.71 -5.92 -16.09
N THR A 172 -3.53 -6.08 -15.50
CA THR A 172 -2.52 -7.03 -15.95
C THR A 172 -1.97 -7.77 -14.74
N SER A 173 -1.83 -9.08 -14.85
CA SER A 173 -1.30 -9.90 -13.77
C SER A 173 -0.20 -10.84 -14.24
N THR A 174 0.67 -11.19 -13.30
CA THR A 174 1.57 -12.35 -13.37
C THR A 174 1.08 -13.38 -12.34
N ASP A 175 1.92 -14.34 -11.95
CA ASP A 175 1.58 -15.25 -10.85
C ASP A 175 1.70 -14.60 -9.47
N ASN A 176 2.41 -13.47 -9.34
CA ASN A 176 2.78 -12.93 -8.03
C ASN A 176 2.50 -11.44 -7.89
N GLN A 177 1.90 -10.84 -8.90
CA GLN A 177 1.64 -9.42 -8.97
C GLN A 177 0.38 -9.14 -9.79
N VAL A 178 -0.41 -8.16 -9.35
CA VAL A 178 -1.48 -7.55 -10.14
C VAL A 178 -1.21 -6.06 -10.27
N VAL A 179 -1.36 -5.53 -11.48
CA VAL A 179 -1.21 -4.12 -11.81
C VAL A 179 -2.53 -3.62 -12.38
N ALA A 180 -3.05 -2.54 -11.81
CA ALA A 180 -4.17 -1.79 -12.37
C ALA A 180 -3.66 -0.47 -12.94
N GLU A 181 -3.95 -0.22 -14.21
CA GLU A 181 -3.76 1.09 -14.84
C GLU A 181 -5.11 1.77 -14.94
N ILE A 182 -5.26 2.92 -14.29
CA ILE A 182 -6.53 3.64 -14.15
C ILE A 182 -6.38 5.00 -14.81
N SER A 183 -7.17 5.26 -15.85
CA SER A 183 -7.31 6.57 -16.45
C SER A 183 -8.33 7.38 -15.65
N MET A 184 -7.87 8.47 -15.07
CA MET A 184 -8.62 9.32 -14.15
C MET A 184 -8.99 10.64 -14.84
N ASP A 185 -9.98 11.36 -14.32
CA ASP A 185 -10.22 12.73 -14.78
C ASP A 185 -9.18 13.73 -14.24
N SER A 186 -8.74 14.65 -15.10
CA SER A 186 -7.66 15.61 -14.84
C SER A 186 -7.89 16.49 -13.62
N LEU A 187 -9.16 16.80 -13.33
CA LEU A 187 -9.60 17.63 -12.21
C LEU A 187 -9.63 16.87 -10.86
N LYS A 188 -9.69 15.53 -10.90
CA LYS A 188 -9.69 14.66 -9.71
C LYS A 188 -8.35 13.93 -9.50
N ASN A 189 -7.33 14.23 -10.30
CA ASN A 189 -5.94 13.76 -10.15
C ASN A 189 -5.20 14.32 -8.93
N LEU A 190 -5.94 14.78 -7.93
CA LEU A 190 -5.36 15.07 -6.64
C LEU A 190 -4.67 13.78 -6.17
N GLN A 191 -3.34 13.84 -6.01
CA GLN A 191 -2.69 12.96 -5.05
C GLN A 191 -3.57 13.03 -3.79
N PRO A 192 -3.91 11.88 -3.15
CA PRO A 192 -4.48 11.98 -1.81
C PRO A 192 -3.61 12.97 -1.06
N PRO A 193 -4.19 14.01 -0.42
CA PRO A 193 -3.38 15.00 0.31
C PRO A 193 -2.39 14.19 1.09
N GLY A 194 -1.10 14.34 0.79
CA GLY A 194 -0.05 13.48 1.30
C GLY A 194 -0.29 13.39 2.79
N ASP A 195 -0.89 12.29 3.24
CA ASP A 195 -1.40 12.24 4.58
C ASP A 195 -0.10 12.14 5.36
N GLU A 196 0.33 13.25 5.99
CA GLU A 196 1.70 13.39 6.52
C GLU A 196 2.03 12.24 7.49
N ARG A 197 0.99 11.56 7.99
CA ARG A 197 1.04 10.31 8.75
C ARG A 197 1.68 9.14 7.98
N PHE A 198 1.46 9.07 6.67
CA PHE A 198 1.76 7.93 5.80
C PHE A 198 3.01 8.09 4.91
N GLU A 199 3.65 9.26 4.80
CA GLU A 199 4.78 9.45 3.87
C GLU A 199 6.12 8.79 4.28
N ARG A 200 6.30 8.37 5.54
CA ARG A 200 7.64 8.14 6.11
C ARG A 200 8.02 6.71 6.53
N ALA A 201 7.37 5.68 6.02
CA ALA A 201 7.77 4.30 6.31
C ALA A 201 7.67 3.40 5.07
N ARG A 202 8.71 3.37 4.24
CA ARG A 202 8.93 2.23 3.34
C ARG A 202 9.35 1.04 4.21
N VAL A 203 8.49 0.04 4.34
CA VAL A 203 8.88 -1.24 4.94
C VAL A 203 9.83 -1.93 3.96
N PRO A 204 11.06 -2.32 4.37
CA PRO A 204 11.98 -2.98 3.46
C PRO A 204 11.41 -4.33 3.03
N LEU A 205 11.34 -4.57 1.71
CA LEU A 205 11.04 -5.89 1.16
C LEU A 205 12.04 -6.92 1.71
N SER A 206 11.55 -8.08 2.12
CA SER A 206 12.37 -9.26 2.46
C SER A 206 13.16 -9.76 1.24
N ARG A 207 14.22 -10.55 1.45
CA ARG A 207 15.00 -11.14 0.35
C ARG A 207 14.13 -11.93 -0.63
N ARG A 208 13.13 -12.66 -0.13
CA ARG A 208 12.20 -13.47 -0.94
C ARG A 208 11.29 -12.60 -1.80
N GLU A 209 10.75 -11.52 -1.24
CA GLU A 209 9.93 -10.55 -1.98
C GLU A 209 10.77 -9.79 -3.02
N ARG A 210 12.03 -9.43 -2.70
CA ARG A 210 12.96 -8.82 -3.66
C ARG A 210 13.29 -9.76 -4.81
N GLN A 211 13.41 -11.06 -4.55
CA GLN A 211 13.72 -12.05 -5.58
C GLN A 211 12.51 -12.30 -6.49
N ALA A 212 11.30 -12.38 -5.92
CA ALA A 212 10.06 -12.38 -6.69
C ALA A 212 9.89 -11.11 -7.54
N TYR A 213 10.20 -9.94 -6.97
CA TYR A 213 10.18 -8.65 -7.67
C TYR A 213 11.18 -8.59 -8.84
N LYS A 214 12.40 -9.09 -8.64
CA LYS A 214 13.43 -9.17 -9.68
C LYS A 214 13.09 -10.17 -10.78
N SER A 215 12.40 -11.28 -10.48
CA SER A 215 11.94 -12.21 -11.51
C SER A 215 10.77 -11.66 -12.34
N SER A 216 10.08 -10.63 -11.86
CA SER A 216 8.97 -9.94 -12.54
C SER A 216 9.40 -8.65 -13.25
N ASP A 217 10.67 -8.48 -13.62
CA ASP A 217 11.27 -7.24 -14.19
C ASP A 217 10.73 -6.83 -15.60
N SER A 218 9.57 -7.39 -15.98
CA SER A 218 8.67 -6.89 -17.02
C SER A 218 7.59 -5.94 -16.48
N SER A 219 7.58 -5.64 -15.17
CA SER A 219 6.57 -4.79 -14.52
C SER A 219 6.45 -3.41 -15.20
N PRO A 220 5.22 -2.92 -15.44
CA PRO A 220 4.97 -1.59 -16.01
C PRO A 220 5.68 -0.45 -15.26
N ILE A 221 5.88 -0.58 -13.94
CA ILE A 221 6.63 0.40 -13.13
C ILE A 221 8.12 0.43 -13.53
N ALA A 222 8.74 -0.73 -13.75
CA ALA A 222 10.13 -0.82 -14.21
C ALA A 222 10.31 -0.20 -15.61
N ARG A 223 9.33 -0.37 -16.50
CA ARG A 223 9.30 0.30 -17.82
C ARG A 223 9.13 1.81 -17.70
N MET A 224 8.30 2.29 -16.77
CA MET A 224 8.11 3.73 -16.52
C MET A 224 9.32 4.40 -15.87
N ILE A 225 9.98 3.74 -14.93
CA ILE A 225 11.23 4.25 -14.33
C ILE A 225 12.32 4.37 -15.41
N ARG A 226 12.41 3.41 -16.35
CA ARG A 226 13.33 3.45 -17.50
C ARG A 226 13.00 4.55 -18.52
N LYS A 227 11.76 5.02 -18.60
CA LYS A 227 11.31 6.10 -19.51
C LYS A 227 11.47 7.52 -18.95
N ARG A 228 12.02 7.71 -17.74
CA ARG A 228 12.42 9.05 -17.29
C ARG A 228 13.55 9.56 -18.20
N PRO A 229 13.42 10.72 -18.87
CA PRO A 229 14.57 11.34 -19.50
C PRO A 229 15.61 11.62 -18.41
N LYS A 230 16.83 11.08 -18.59
CA LYS A 230 17.98 11.48 -17.79
C LYS A 230 18.24 12.96 -18.07
N GLY A 231 18.29 13.76 -17.00
CA GLY A 231 18.80 15.13 -16.93
C GLY A 231 18.69 15.99 -18.18
N ILE A 232 17.76 16.95 -18.17
CA ILE A 232 18.02 18.20 -18.90
C ILE A 232 18.99 18.99 -18.00
N GLU A 233 20.28 18.87 -18.28
CA GLU A 233 21.25 19.91 -17.92
C GLU A 233 20.82 21.18 -18.65
N LEU A 234 20.28 22.15 -17.92
CA LEU A 234 20.20 23.52 -18.42
C LEU A 234 21.58 24.17 -18.22
N SER A 235 22.51 23.81 -19.10
CA SER A 235 23.68 24.62 -19.39
C SER A 235 23.32 25.61 -20.50
N ASN A 236 23.59 26.89 -20.23
CA ASN A 236 23.81 27.98 -21.19
C ASN A 236 22.64 28.41 -22.05
N ILE A 237 21.99 29.53 -21.68
CA ILE A 237 21.79 30.67 -22.59
C ILE A 237 21.97 31.95 -21.76
N SER A 238 22.79 32.85 -22.32
CA SER A 238 23.31 34.12 -21.81
C SER A 238 22.30 35.10 -21.20
#